data_AF-A0A7J8IJP2-F1
#
_entry.id   AF-A0A7J8IJP2-F1
#
_cell.length_a   1.000
_cell.length_b   1.000
_cell.length_c   1.000
_cell.angle_alpha   90.00
_cell.angle_beta   90.00
_cell.angle_gamma   90.00
#
_symmetry.space_group_name_H-M   'P 1'
#
loop_
_entity.id
_entity.type
_entity.pdbx_description
1 polymer ?
#
loop_
_entity_poly.entity_id
_entity_poly.type
_entity_poly.pdbx_seq_one_letter_code
_entity_poly.pdbx_strand_id
1 'polypeptide(L)'
;MTESGKPILYSYFRSSCSWRVRIALALKSIDYETIPVNLLKDGGQQFSKEFQALNPMKQLAIIEYLEETRPTPRLLPRDPKKRASVRMISDLIAGGIQPLQNLSILKEVGQEKQLAWAQKAISSGFNALEQILQSTAGKYCVGDEVSMADLCLVPQVANAERFKVDLTLYPTISRINKSLLALEAFQVSHPCRQPDTPPELRA
;
A
#
# COMPACT_ATOMS: atom_id res chain seq x y z
N MET A 1 -20.23 23.26 -18.73
CA MET A 1 -19.71 22.72 -17.46
C MET A 1 -19.94 21.22 -17.52
N THR A 2 -18.94 20.43 -17.88
CA THR A 2 -19.07 18.97 -17.91
C THR A 2 -19.28 18.50 -16.47
N GLU A 3 -20.38 17.81 -16.20
CA GLU A 3 -20.57 17.11 -14.93
C GLU A 3 -19.33 16.24 -14.67
N SER A 4 -18.51 16.64 -13.71
CA SER A 4 -17.34 15.88 -13.33
C SER A 4 -17.81 14.64 -12.59
N GLY A 5 -17.80 13.49 -13.28
CA GLY A 5 -18.11 12.19 -12.71
C GLY A 5 -17.17 11.80 -11.56
N LYS A 6 -17.52 10.72 -10.84
CA LYS A 6 -16.71 10.21 -9.72
C LYS A 6 -15.30 9.84 -10.20
N PRO A 7 -14.25 10.06 -9.38
CA PRO A 7 -12.92 9.51 -9.65
C PRO A 7 -12.98 8.00 -9.91
N ILE A 8 -12.18 7.52 -10.86
CA ILE A 8 -12.08 6.11 -11.20
C ILE A 8 -10.73 5.56 -10.72
N LEU A 9 -10.75 4.50 -9.92
CA LEU A 9 -9.58 3.77 -9.49
C LEU A 9 -9.51 2.41 -10.19
N TYR A 10 -8.50 2.23 -11.03
CA TYR A 10 -8.13 0.92 -11.55
C TYR A 10 -7.36 0.16 -10.47
N SER A 11 -7.93 -0.94 -9.99
CA SER A 11 -7.45 -1.62 -8.78
C SER A 11 -7.48 -3.13 -8.94
N TYR A 12 -6.64 -3.81 -8.18
CA TYR A 12 -6.75 -5.25 -7.92
C TYR A 12 -6.89 -5.47 -6.42
N PHE A 13 -7.82 -6.31 -5.97
CA PHE A 13 -8.14 -6.46 -4.55
C PHE A 13 -6.89 -6.72 -3.69
N ARG A 14 -6.01 -7.60 -4.18
CA ARG A 14 -4.80 -8.08 -3.51
C ARG A 14 -3.53 -7.29 -3.85
N SER A 15 -3.64 -6.20 -4.60
CA SER A 15 -2.51 -5.30 -4.89
C SER A 15 -2.24 -4.40 -3.69
N SER A 16 -1.04 -4.51 -3.11
CA SER A 16 -0.65 -3.65 -2.00
C SER A 16 -0.59 -2.18 -2.42
N CYS A 17 -0.14 -1.87 -3.65
CA CYS A 17 -0.11 -0.50 -4.16
C CYS A 17 -1.52 0.09 -4.31
N SER A 18 -2.48 -0.70 -4.81
CA SER A 18 -3.87 -0.25 -4.94
C SER A 18 -4.49 0.00 -3.56
N TRP A 19 -4.19 -0.85 -2.58
CA TRP A 19 -4.70 -0.68 -1.22
C TRP A 19 -4.25 0.64 -0.58
N ARG A 20 -3.00 1.09 -0.82
CA ARG A 20 -2.52 2.41 -0.35
C ARG A 20 -3.45 3.55 -0.78
N VAL A 21 -3.86 3.54 -2.06
CA VAL A 21 -4.75 4.55 -2.63
C VAL A 21 -6.17 4.42 -2.11
N ARG A 22 -6.69 3.19 -1.94
CA ARG A 22 -8.00 2.96 -1.33
C ARG A 22 -8.08 3.50 0.11
N ILE A 23 -7.02 3.32 0.90
CA ILE A 23 -6.94 3.89 2.25
C ILE A 23 -6.94 5.42 2.17
N ALA A 24 -6.15 6.02 1.27
CA ALA A 24 -6.11 7.48 1.09
C ALA A 24 -7.49 8.05 0.73
N LEU A 25 -8.18 7.44 -0.24
CA LEU A 25 -9.53 7.85 -0.65
C LEU A 25 -10.53 7.75 0.49
N ALA A 26 -10.48 6.65 1.27
CA ALA A 26 -11.33 6.46 2.44
C ALA A 26 -11.06 7.51 3.54
N LEU A 27 -9.80 7.79 3.86
CA LEU A 27 -9.41 8.81 4.85
C LEU A 27 -9.86 10.20 4.42
N LYS A 28 -9.79 10.51 3.12
CA LYS A 28 -10.23 11.79 2.55
C LYS A 28 -11.75 11.86 2.31
N SER A 29 -12.49 10.80 2.61
CA SER A 29 -13.92 10.68 2.33
C SER A 29 -14.28 10.99 0.86
N ILE A 30 -13.43 10.53 -0.06
CA ILE A 30 -13.65 10.70 -1.51
C ILE A 30 -14.40 9.46 -2.01
N ASP A 31 -15.63 9.66 -2.47
CA ASP A 31 -16.38 8.65 -3.18
C ASP A 31 -15.76 8.42 -4.57
N TYR A 32 -15.61 7.15 -4.96
CA TYR A 32 -14.91 6.75 -6.19
C TYR A 32 -15.46 5.43 -6.74
N GLU A 33 -15.29 5.23 -8.04
CA GLU A 33 -15.62 3.98 -8.71
C GLU A 33 -14.38 3.10 -8.86
N THR A 34 -14.53 1.79 -8.63
CA THR A 34 -13.44 0.84 -8.84
C THR A 34 -13.64 0.10 -10.15
N ILE A 35 -12.64 0.13 -11.03
CA ILE A 35 -12.56 -0.76 -12.18
C ILE A 35 -11.53 -1.86 -11.87
N PRO A 36 -11.97 -3.12 -11.67
CA PRO A 36 -11.06 -4.21 -11.40
C PRO A 36 -10.12 -4.51 -12.57
N VAL A 37 -8.84 -4.72 -12.26
CA VAL A 37 -7.81 -5.19 -13.19
C VAL A 37 -7.17 -6.43 -12.62
N ASN A 38 -7.55 -7.60 -13.13
CA ASN A 38 -7.07 -8.88 -12.66
C ASN A 38 -5.61 -9.10 -13.10
N LEU A 39 -4.70 -9.17 -12.12
CA LEU A 39 -3.27 -9.28 -12.38
C LEU A 39 -2.79 -10.70 -12.72
N LEU A 40 -3.66 -11.70 -12.59
CA LEU A 40 -3.34 -13.13 -12.75
C LEU A 40 -4.02 -13.75 -13.97
N LYS A 41 -5.28 -13.38 -14.23
CA LYS A 41 -6.09 -13.95 -15.31
C LYS A 41 -5.49 -13.59 -16.68
N ASP A 42 -5.48 -14.54 -17.60
CA ASP A 42 -5.05 -14.38 -19.00
C ASP A 42 -3.62 -13.79 -19.15
N GLY A 43 -2.72 -14.12 -18.21
CA GLY A 43 -1.35 -13.57 -18.18
C GLY A 43 -1.22 -12.20 -17.49
N GLY A 44 -2.36 -11.55 -17.19
CA GLY A 44 -2.48 -10.30 -16.46
C GLY A 44 -3.07 -9.18 -17.32
N GLN A 45 -4.24 -8.68 -16.94
CA GLN A 45 -4.95 -7.62 -17.66
C GLN A 45 -4.18 -6.30 -17.74
N GLN A 46 -3.19 -6.09 -16.86
CA GLN A 46 -2.27 -4.96 -16.90
C GLN A 46 -1.38 -4.92 -18.14
N PHE A 47 -1.29 -6.02 -18.90
CA PHE A 47 -0.53 -6.11 -20.15
C PHE A 47 -1.42 -5.93 -21.39
N SER A 48 -2.72 -5.73 -21.23
CA SER A 48 -3.62 -5.35 -22.32
C SER A 48 -3.20 -4.00 -22.91
N LYS A 49 -3.44 -3.82 -24.21
CA LYS A 49 -3.11 -2.57 -24.90
C LYS A 49 -3.87 -1.38 -24.30
N GLU A 50 -5.11 -1.65 -23.89
CA GLU A 50 -6.03 -0.71 -23.26
C GLU A 50 -5.48 -0.20 -21.93
N PHE A 51 -4.92 -1.07 -21.09
CA PHE A 51 -4.36 -0.66 -19.79
C PHE A 51 -2.97 -0.02 -19.90
N GLN A 52 -2.13 -0.47 -20.84
CA GLN A 52 -0.80 0.10 -21.06
C GLN A 52 -0.86 1.57 -21.52
N ALA A 53 -1.88 1.94 -22.30
CA ALA A 53 -2.09 3.33 -22.70
C ALA A 53 -2.53 4.25 -21.55
N LEU A 54 -3.06 3.68 -20.46
CA LEU A 54 -3.66 4.43 -19.35
C LEU A 54 -2.67 4.73 -18.22
N ASN A 55 -1.78 3.79 -17.87
CA ASN A 55 -0.92 3.93 -16.69
C ASN A 55 0.54 3.52 -16.96
N PRO A 56 1.36 4.42 -17.50
CA PRO A 56 2.79 4.16 -17.69
C PRO A 56 3.60 4.17 -16.37
N MET A 57 3.09 4.67 -15.23
CA MET A 57 3.88 4.94 -14.00
C MET A 57 3.23 4.39 -12.71
N LYS A 58 3.92 3.47 -12.02
CA LYS A 58 3.41 2.74 -10.83
C LYS A 58 3.79 3.39 -9.48
N GLN A 59 3.49 4.66 -9.22
CA GLN A 59 4.09 5.39 -8.07
C GLN A 59 3.12 6.11 -7.11
N LEU A 60 3.65 6.54 -5.95
CA LEU A 60 2.98 7.24 -4.85
C LEU A 60 2.39 8.62 -5.20
N ALA A 61 2.62 9.12 -6.42
CA ALA A 61 2.19 10.43 -6.90
C ALA A 61 0.68 10.70 -6.71
N ILE A 62 -0.17 9.66 -6.76
CA ILE A 62 -1.60 9.79 -6.50
C ILE A 62 -1.87 10.29 -5.07
N ILE A 63 -1.17 9.78 -4.06
CA ILE A 63 -1.43 10.14 -2.66
C ILE A 63 -0.97 11.58 -2.39
N GLU A 64 0.16 11.99 -2.96
CA GLU A 64 0.63 13.39 -2.88
C GLU A 64 -0.34 14.34 -3.60
N TYR A 65 -0.84 13.97 -4.79
CA TYR A 65 -1.89 14.75 -5.48
C TYR A 65 -3.18 14.88 -4.66
N LEU A 66 -3.62 13.79 -4.00
CA LEU A 66 -4.78 13.83 -3.11
C LEU A 66 -4.52 14.71 -1.88
N GLU A 67 -3.30 14.69 -1.33
CA GLU A 67 -2.91 15.55 -0.21
C GLU A 67 -2.93 17.03 -0.60
N GLU A 68 -2.37 17.37 -1.76
CA GLU A 68 -2.31 18.76 -2.25
C GLU A 68 -3.70 19.31 -2.59
N THR A 69 -4.58 18.47 -3.15
CA THR A 69 -5.88 18.94 -3.65
C THR A 69 -7.05 18.73 -2.68
N ARG A 70 -6.90 17.85 -1.68
CA ARG A 70 -7.87 17.62 -0.59
C ARG A 70 -7.11 17.61 0.74
N PRO A 71 -6.76 18.78 1.33
CA PRO A 71 -5.78 18.85 2.42
C PRO A 71 -6.20 18.22 3.76
N THR A 72 -7.48 17.92 3.98
CA THR A 72 -7.99 17.44 5.27
C THR A 72 -8.74 16.11 5.10
N PRO A 73 -8.55 15.12 6.00
CA PRO A 73 -7.49 15.04 7.02
C PRO A 73 -6.12 14.92 6.38
N ARG A 74 -5.08 15.49 7.01
CA ARG A 74 -3.71 15.50 6.45
C ARG A 74 -3.10 14.10 6.39
N LEU A 75 -2.42 13.78 5.29
CA LEU A 75 -1.59 12.57 5.16
C LEU A 75 -0.10 12.90 5.31
N LEU A 76 0.26 14.19 5.32
CA LEU A 76 1.59 14.66 5.65
C LEU A 76 1.53 15.71 6.77
N PRO A 77 2.46 15.67 7.74
CA PRO A 77 2.54 16.68 8.77
C PRO A 77 2.91 18.05 8.17
N ARG A 78 2.73 19.13 8.94
CA ARG A 78 3.15 20.48 8.52
C ARG A 78 4.66 20.69 8.63
N ASP A 79 5.27 20.14 9.70
CA ASP A 79 6.70 20.25 9.96
C ASP A 79 7.51 19.56 8.85
N PRO A 80 8.38 20.28 8.12
CA PRO A 80 9.24 19.70 7.09
C PRO A 80 10.09 18.52 7.55
N LYS A 81 10.58 18.52 8.81
CA LYS A 81 11.39 17.41 9.34
C LYS A 81 10.56 16.14 9.45
N LYS A 82 9.36 16.24 10.03
CA LYS A 82 8.42 15.10 10.10
C LYS A 82 7.94 14.69 8.70
N ARG A 83 7.74 15.63 7.77
CA ARG A 83 7.40 15.31 6.36
C ARG A 83 8.48 14.47 5.70
N ALA A 84 9.76 14.79 5.95
CA ALA A 84 10.88 14.01 5.46
C ALA A 84 10.88 12.58 6.03
N SER A 85 10.61 12.41 7.33
CA SER A 85 10.47 11.07 7.94
C SER A 85 9.33 10.26 7.32
N VAL A 86 8.18 10.88 7.08
CA VAL A 86 7.04 10.20 6.44
C VAL A 86 7.43 9.73 5.04
N ARG A 87 8.01 10.60 4.21
CA ARG A 87 8.45 10.23 2.85
C ARG A 87 9.53 9.17 2.86
N MET A 88 10.53 9.28 3.73
CA MET A 88 11.59 8.28 3.88
C MET A 88 11.02 6.88 4.14
N ILE A 89 10.04 6.76 5.06
CA ILE A 89 9.39 5.47 5.33
C ILE A 89 8.54 5.01 4.14
N SER A 90 7.76 5.92 3.54
CA SER A 90 6.96 5.61 2.35
C SER A 90 7.82 5.12 1.18
N ASP A 91 8.95 5.75 0.91
CA ASP A 91 9.87 5.41 -0.18
C ASP A 91 10.66 4.14 0.12
N LEU A 92 11.08 3.92 1.37
CA LEU A 92 11.66 2.64 1.78
C LEU A 92 10.72 1.49 1.43
N ILE A 93 9.44 1.62 1.76
CA ILE A 93 8.45 0.57 1.47
C ILE A 93 8.11 0.50 -0.02
N ALA A 94 7.80 1.63 -0.64
CA ALA A 94 7.26 1.68 -2.00
C ALA A 94 8.32 1.51 -3.09
N GLY A 95 9.56 1.92 -2.84
CA GLY A 95 10.70 1.78 -3.74
C GLY A 95 11.70 0.71 -3.30
N GLY A 96 11.95 0.57 -2.00
CA GLY A 96 12.97 -0.34 -1.47
C GLY A 96 12.51 -1.77 -1.18
N ILE A 97 11.21 -2.00 -0.96
CA ILE A 97 10.68 -3.34 -0.63
C ILE A 97 9.72 -3.85 -1.70
N GLN A 98 8.63 -3.10 -1.96
CA GLN A 98 7.53 -3.55 -2.80
C GLN A 98 7.97 -3.94 -4.22
N PRO A 99 8.86 -3.21 -4.92
CA PRO A 99 9.24 -3.58 -6.28
C PRO A 99 9.93 -4.94 -6.35
N LEU A 100 10.76 -5.28 -5.36
CA LEU A 100 11.55 -6.52 -5.31
C LEU A 100 10.69 -7.78 -5.12
N GLN A 101 9.51 -7.64 -4.51
CA GLN A 101 8.54 -8.73 -4.32
C GLN A 101 7.30 -8.58 -5.22
N ASN A 102 7.37 -7.74 -6.25
CA ASN A 102 6.28 -7.57 -7.21
C ASN A 102 6.08 -8.84 -8.04
N LEU A 103 4.82 -9.12 -8.45
CA LEU A 103 4.47 -10.28 -9.27
C LEU A 103 5.35 -10.42 -10.53
N SER A 104 5.67 -9.34 -11.24
CA SER A 104 6.50 -9.44 -12.44
C SER A 104 7.93 -9.89 -12.09
N ILE A 105 8.51 -9.36 -11.03
CA ILE A 105 9.85 -9.75 -10.57
C ILE A 105 9.86 -11.19 -10.06
N LEU A 106 8.83 -11.60 -9.30
CA LEU A 106 8.73 -12.97 -8.80
C LEU A 106 8.57 -14.00 -9.92
N LYS A 107 7.89 -13.65 -11.03
CA LYS A 107 7.85 -14.49 -12.23
C LYS A 107 9.24 -14.69 -12.84
N GLU A 108 10.05 -13.64 -12.96
CA GLU A 108 11.43 -13.72 -13.46
C GLU A 108 12.35 -14.53 -12.54
N VAL A 109 12.17 -14.41 -11.21
CA VAL A 109 12.94 -15.18 -10.21
C VAL A 109 12.65 -16.68 -10.29
N GLY A 110 11.47 -17.07 -10.77
CA GLY A 110 11.06 -18.46 -10.93
C GLY A 110 10.40 -19.06 -9.68
N GLN A 111 9.52 -20.03 -9.93
CA GLN A 111 8.60 -20.58 -8.92
C GLN A 111 9.29 -21.18 -7.69
N GLU A 112 10.46 -21.80 -7.87
CA GLU A 112 11.21 -22.44 -6.78
C GLU A 112 11.83 -21.43 -5.82
N LYS A 113 12.24 -20.26 -6.32
CA LYS A 113 13.00 -19.26 -5.55
C LYS A 113 12.17 -18.05 -5.12
N GLN A 114 11.01 -17.82 -5.74
CA GLN A 114 10.19 -16.62 -5.52
C GLN A 114 9.81 -16.41 -4.04
N LEU A 115 9.54 -17.47 -3.28
CA LEU A 115 9.16 -17.36 -1.87
C LEU A 115 10.34 -16.86 -1.02
N ALA A 116 11.49 -17.55 -1.13
CA ALA A 116 12.71 -17.17 -0.41
C ALA A 116 13.20 -15.77 -0.80
N TRP A 117 13.04 -15.40 -2.08
CA TRP A 117 13.35 -14.07 -2.57
C TRP A 117 12.45 -12.99 -1.94
N ALA A 118 11.13 -13.19 -1.97
CA ALA A 118 10.18 -12.27 -1.38
C ALA A 118 10.43 -12.10 0.13
N GLN A 119 10.66 -13.22 0.85
CA GLN A 119 11.01 -13.20 2.26
C GLN A 119 12.28 -12.39 2.52
N LYS A 120 13.36 -12.64 1.77
CA LYS A 120 14.62 -11.90 1.91
C LYS A 120 14.44 -10.39 1.68
N ALA A 121 13.72 -10.01 0.62
CA ALA A 121 13.45 -8.60 0.31
C ALA A 121 12.66 -7.92 1.44
N ILE A 122 11.62 -8.58 1.95
CA ILE A 122 10.77 -8.06 3.02
C ILE A 122 11.54 -7.98 4.34
N SER A 123 12.19 -9.06 4.77
CA SER A 123 12.95 -9.07 6.03
C SER A 123 14.08 -8.04 6.02
N SER A 124 14.81 -7.89 4.92
CA SER A 124 15.85 -6.85 4.79
C SER A 124 15.27 -5.45 4.99
N GLY A 125 14.15 -5.15 4.32
CA GLY A 125 13.48 -3.85 4.45
C GLY A 125 12.85 -3.62 5.83
N PHE A 126 12.25 -4.65 6.43
CA PHE A 126 11.63 -4.58 7.75
C PHE A 126 12.68 -4.44 8.86
N ASN A 127 13.86 -5.05 8.72
CA ASN A 127 14.98 -4.81 9.64
C ASN A 127 15.36 -3.32 9.71
N ALA A 128 15.46 -2.66 8.55
CA ALA A 128 15.75 -1.22 8.50
C ALA A 128 14.57 -0.37 9.01
N LEU A 129 13.35 -0.71 8.58
CA LEU A 129 12.14 0.02 8.97
C LEU A 129 11.89 -0.05 10.48
N GLU A 130 12.02 -1.21 11.10
CA GLU A 130 11.83 -1.40 12.55
C GLU A 130 12.80 -0.53 13.36
N GLN A 131 14.06 -0.39 12.89
CA GLN A 131 15.04 0.51 13.51
C GLN A 131 14.67 1.98 13.34
N ILE A 132 14.24 2.40 12.15
CA ILE A 132 13.79 3.78 11.89
C ILE A 132 12.60 4.13 12.80
N LEU A 133 11.67 3.19 12.97
CA LEU A 133 10.46 3.39 13.78
C LEU A 133 10.77 3.59 15.27
N GLN A 134 11.90 3.09 15.80
CA GLN A 134 12.30 3.37 17.18
C GLN A 134 12.47 4.87 17.46
N SER A 135 12.83 5.65 16.43
CA SER A 135 13.09 7.10 16.57
C SER A 135 11.94 7.98 16.08
N THR A 136 11.01 7.43 15.31
CA THR A 136 9.97 8.21 14.60
C THR A 136 8.56 7.89 15.09
N ALA A 137 8.31 6.66 15.55
CA ALA A 137 6.97 6.21 15.89
C ALA A 137 6.48 6.80 17.22
N GLY A 138 5.25 7.30 17.20
CA GLY A 138 4.42 7.47 18.40
C GLY A 138 3.33 6.39 18.38
N LYS A 139 2.06 6.80 18.36
CA LYS A 139 0.93 5.90 18.09
C LYS A 139 1.06 5.22 16.72
N TYR A 140 1.52 5.94 15.70
CA TYR A 140 1.65 5.50 14.31
C TYR A 140 3.11 5.60 13.82
N CYS A 141 3.37 5.43 12.52
CA CYS A 141 4.73 5.45 11.95
C CYS A 141 5.52 6.73 12.26
N VAL A 142 4.85 7.90 12.26
CA VAL A 142 5.48 9.19 12.57
C VAL A 142 4.62 9.96 13.55
N GLY A 143 4.95 9.90 14.83
CA GLY A 143 4.16 10.50 15.90
C GLY A 143 2.78 9.86 16.06
N ASP A 144 1.76 10.67 16.38
CA ASP A 144 0.45 10.20 16.85
C ASP A 144 -0.69 10.36 15.86
N GLU A 145 -0.42 10.82 14.64
CA GLU A 145 -1.41 10.99 13.56
C GLU A 145 -1.10 10.08 12.37
N VAL A 146 -2.14 9.55 11.73
CA VAL A 146 -2.00 8.71 10.53
C VAL A 146 -1.39 9.54 9.39
N SER A 147 -0.44 8.95 8.69
CA SER A 147 0.32 9.60 7.61
C SER A 147 0.52 8.65 6.43
N MET A 148 1.04 9.16 5.30
CA MET A 148 1.35 8.35 4.12
C MET A 148 2.27 7.14 4.40
N ALA A 149 3.09 7.20 5.46
CA ALA A 149 3.91 6.08 5.90
C ALA A 149 3.05 4.89 6.35
N ASP A 150 1.96 5.16 7.08
CA ASP A 150 1.01 4.16 7.58
C ASP A 150 0.20 3.52 6.44
N LEU A 151 -0.17 4.34 5.45
CA LEU A 151 -0.83 3.88 4.23
C LEU A 151 0.06 2.90 3.47
N CYS A 152 1.38 3.06 3.52
CA CYS A 152 2.35 2.14 2.92
C CYS A 152 2.60 0.91 3.78
N LEU A 153 2.62 1.06 5.11
CA LEU A 153 2.94 0.00 6.06
C LEU A 153 1.93 -1.14 6.00
N VAL A 154 0.63 -0.87 6.18
CA VAL A 154 -0.40 -1.92 6.32
C VAL A 154 -0.44 -2.86 5.11
N PRO A 155 -0.49 -2.37 3.85
CA PRO A 155 -0.46 -3.25 2.69
C PRO A 155 0.85 -4.03 2.55
N GLN A 156 1.96 -3.52 3.07
CA GLN A 156 3.25 -4.22 3.05
C GLN A 156 3.34 -5.30 4.13
N VAL A 157 2.75 -5.08 5.31
CA VAL A 157 2.62 -6.11 6.35
C VAL A 157 1.74 -7.27 5.86
N ALA A 158 0.62 -6.98 5.19
CA ALA A 158 -0.20 -8.02 4.59
C ALA A 158 0.54 -8.85 3.51
N ASN A 159 1.46 -8.22 2.75
CA ASN A 159 2.36 -8.97 1.86
C ASN A 159 3.34 -9.84 2.65
N ALA A 160 3.91 -9.34 3.74
CA ALA A 160 4.80 -10.10 4.62
C ALA A 160 4.12 -11.35 5.18
N GLU A 161 2.88 -11.21 5.68
CA GLU A 161 2.04 -12.33 6.14
C GLU A 161 1.77 -13.33 5.02
N ARG A 162 1.40 -12.86 3.82
CA ARG A 162 1.19 -13.71 2.64
C ARG A 162 2.44 -14.54 2.31
N PHE A 163 3.63 -13.97 2.46
CA PHE A 163 4.90 -14.66 2.23
C PHE A 163 5.46 -15.35 3.48
N LYS A 164 4.66 -15.48 4.55
CA LYS A 164 5.02 -16.18 5.79
C LYS A 164 6.30 -15.65 6.44
N VAL A 165 6.52 -14.34 6.37
CA VAL A 165 7.61 -13.67 7.10
C VAL A 165 7.25 -13.64 8.58
N ASP A 166 8.20 -13.98 9.45
CA ASP A 166 8.01 -13.92 10.89
C ASP A 166 7.97 -12.47 11.39
N LEU A 167 6.78 -12.02 11.78
CA LEU A 167 6.55 -10.66 12.29
C LEU A 167 6.88 -10.51 13.78
N THR A 168 7.18 -11.59 14.51
CA THR A 168 7.59 -11.51 15.92
C THR A 168 8.92 -10.77 16.09
N LEU A 169 9.74 -10.75 15.03
CA LEU A 169 10.99 -9.99 14.94
C LEU A 169 10.78 -8.47 14.83
N TYR A 170 9.54 -8.02 14.57
CA TYR A 170 9.21 -6.62 14.27
C TYR A 170 8.06 -6.11 15.17
N PRO A 171 8.32 -5.94 16.49
CA PRO A 171 7.27 -5.59 17.46
C PRO A 171 6.63 -4.21 17.20
N THR A 172 7.38 -3.23 16.74
CA THR A 172 6.88 -1.86 16.50
C THR A 172 6.01 -1.82 15.25
N ILE A 173 6.50 -2.42 14.15
CA ILE A 173 5.71 -2.63 12.93
C ILE A 173 4.39 -3.35 13.27
N SER A 174 4.46 -4.44 14.04
CA SER A 174 3.28 -5.24 14.42
C SER A 174 2.28 -4.44 15.26
N ARG A 175 2.76 -3.66 16.24
CA ARG A 175 1.92 -2.78 17.08
C ARG A 175 1.21 -1.72 16.25
N ILE A 176 1.94 -1.03 15.37
CA ILE A 176 1.38 0.02 14.51
C ILE A 176 0.35 -0.58 13.55
N ASN A 177 0.69 -1.70 12.89
CA ASN A 177 -0.23 -2.40 11.98
C ASN A 177 -1.55 -2.77 12.67
N LYS A 178 -1.48 -3.37 13.87
CA LYS A 178 -2.68 -3.69 14.66
C LYS A 178 -3.51 -2.45 14.98
N SER A 179 -2.86 -1.34 15.33
CA SER A 179 -3.53 -0.07 15.65
C SER A 179 -4.21 0.55 14.44
N LEU A 180 -3.61 0.42 13.25
CA LEU A 180 -4.17 0.94 11.99
C LEU A 180 -5.33 0.09 11.47
N LEU A 181 -5.25 -1.24 11.58
CA LEU A 181 -6.34 -2.15 11.16
C LEU A 181 -7.63 -1.97 11.98
N ALA A 182 -7.55 -1.36 13.16
CA ALA A 182 -8.73 -1.01 13.96
C ALA A 182 -9.48 0.23 13.43
N LEU A 183 -8.90 0.99 12.49
CA LEU A 183 -9.51 2.20 11.93
C LEU A 183 -10.41 1.85 10.73
N GLU A 184 -11.60 2.46 10.67
CA GLU A 184 -12.60 2.20 9.62
C GLU A 184 -12.03 2.32 8.21
N ALA A 185 -11.22 3.36 7.95
CA ALA A 185 -10.62 3.59 6.63
C ALA A 185 -9.75 2.42 6.14
N PHE A 186 -9.10 1.68 7.05
CA PHE A 186 -8.32 0.48 6.72
C PHE A 186 -9.19 -0.77 6.57
N GLN A 187 -10.37 -0.80 7.20
CA GLN A 187 -11.34 -1.90 7.10
C GLN A 187 -12.15 -1.83 5.79
N VAL A 188 -12.71 -0.66 5.44
CA VAL A 188 -13.48 -0.49 4.20
C VAL A 188 -12.63 -0.67 2.95
N SER A 189 -11.33 -0.36 3.04
CA SER A 189 -10.37 -0.51 1.94
C SER A 189 -9.73 -1.90 1.86
N HIS A 190 -10.03 -2.79 2.82
CA HIS A 190 -9.39 -4.09 2.98
C HIS A 190 -9.55 -4.98 1.74
N PRO A 191 -8.54 -5.78 1.35
CA PRO A 191 -8.60 -6.70 0.21
C PRO A 191 -9.78 -7.68 0.24
N CYS A 192 -10.32 -8.02 1.42
CA CYS A 192 -11.47 -8.92 1.56
C CYS A 192 -12.84 -8.25 1.30
N ARG A 193 -12.87 -6.94 1.07
CA ARG A 193 -14.10 -6.14 0.90
C ARG A 193 -14.15 -5.39 -0.43
N GLN A 194 -13.43 -5.88 -1.44
CA GLN A 194 -13.36 -5.24 -2.75
C GLN A 194 -14.33 -5.89 -3.74
N PRO A 195 -14.78 -5.16 -4.77
CA PRO A 195 -15.69 -5.72 -5.77
C PRO A 195 -15.16 -7.00 -6.44
N ASP A 196 -13.83 -7.06 -6.63
CA ASP A 196 -13.12 -8.18 -7.25
C ASP A 196 -12.53 -9.19 -6.26
N THR A 197 -12.86 -9.09 -4.97
CA THR A 197 -12.49 -10.13 -3.99
C THR A 197 -13.21 -11.44 -4.34
N PRO A 198 -12.47 -12.55 -4.55
CA PRO A 198 -13.05 -13.87 -4.76
C PRO A 198 -13.97 -14.27 -3.58
N PRO A 199 -15.11 -14.94 -3.82
CA PRO A 199 -16.09 -15.26 -2.78
C PRO A 199 -15.49 -15.94 -1.54
N GLU A 200 -14.52 -16.84 -1.73
CA GLU A 200 -13.84 -17.59 -0.68
C GLU A 200 -12.89 -16.75 0.19
N LEU A 201 -12.57 -15.52 -0.24
CA LEU A 201 -11.73 -14.58 0.50
C LEU A 201 -12.51 -13.39 1.07
N ARG A 202 -13.84 -13.36 0.91
CA ARG A 202 -14.68 -12.28 1.45
C ARG A 202 -14.86 -12.46 2.97
N ALA A 203 -14.85 -11.34 3.68
CA ALA A 203 -15.08 -11.25 5.12
C ALA A 203 -16.54 -10.93 5.44
#